data_AF-A0AAV5RJU6-F1
#
_entry.id   AF-A0AAV5RJU6-F1
#
_cell.length_a   1.000
_cell.length_b   1.000
_cell.length_c   1.000
_cell.angle_alpha   90.00
_cell.angle_beta   90.00
_cell.angle_gamma   90.00
#
_symmetry.space_group_name_H-M   'P 1'
#
loop_
_entity.id
_entity.type
_entity.pdbx_description
1 polymer ?
#
loop_
_entity_poly.entity_id
_entity_poly.type
_entity_poly.pdbx_seq_one_letter_code
_entity_poly.pdbx_strand_id
1 'polypeptide(L)'
;MDNFVAGALAGAITTIAMHPLELAKTRLQLGHSASLKSSLGEMRRGSLVAAYRGLLPNLIGNAVAWGAYFYAYETVQRFAFGPPLNLNKSAQTYLYCSFVAGILTQVATNPIWVIKTQILGAKSGDKEAPSTIGKAAALIYRKWGIGGFWRGFVPGTMGTVQSAIYFGMYSPMKPYLKQRLGLSDTATYFISSAFCKLVSATLMYPHQVVKSQMQYTGVSMGTAISEILSKDGWKGFYRGLSANLARVVPAMTVTLVTYENLKKLLA
;
A
#
# COMPACT_ATOMS: atom_id res chain seq x y z
N MET A 1 -1.75 -24.92 8.71
CA MET A 1 -0.82 -23.91 8.12
C MET A 1 -1.36 -23.37 6.79
N ASP A 2 -2.40 -23.99 6.25
CA ASP A 2 -2.80 -23.89 4.85
C ASP A 2 -3.47 -22.57 4.50
N ASN A 3 -4.26 -22.00 5.42
CA ASN A 3 -4.85 -20.67 5.24
C ASN A 3 -3.79 -19.55 5.18
N PHE A 4 -2.69 -19.68 5.94
CA PHE A 4 -1.60 -18.71 5.92
C PHE A 4 -0.82 -18.80 4.60
N VAL A 5 -0.51 -20.01 4.15
CA VAL A 5 0.18 -20.25 2.87
C VAL A 5 -0.69 -19.77 1.71
N ALA A 6 -1.99 -20.11 1.70
CA ALA A 6 -2.94 -19.65 0.70
C ALA A 6 -3.04 -18.11 0.66
N GLY A 7 -3.10 -17.46 1.82
CA GLY A 7 -3.13 -16.00 1.93
C GLY A 7 -1.85 -15.33 1.43
N ALA A 8 -0.68 -15.87 1.80
CA ALA A 8 0.62 -15.34 1.38
C ALA A 8 0.83 -15.47 -0.13
N LEU A 9 0.52 -16.64 -0.70
CA LEU A 9 0.60 -16.89 -2.14
C LEU A 9 -0.41 -16.06 -2.94
N ALA A 10 -1.65 -15.93 -2.44
CA ALA A 10 -2.64 -15.04 -3.05
C ALA A 10 -2.16 -13.59 -3.05
N GLY A 11 -1.58 -13.11 -1.94
CA GLY A 11 -0.98 -11.78 -1.86
C GLY A 11 0.17 -11.57 -2.84
N ALA A 12 1.05 -12.58 -3.00
CA ALA A 12 2.16 -12.53 -3.95
C ALA A 12 1.65 -12.50 -5.41
N ILE A 13 0.71 -13.35 -5.77
CA ILE A 13 0.11 -13.41 -7.11
C ILE A 13 -0.61 -12.11 -7.44
N THR A 14 -1.42 -11.57 -6.51
CA THR A 14 -2.04 -10.25 -6.69
C THR A 14 -1.00 -9.16 -6.88
N THR A 15 0.09 -9.19 -6.10
CA THR A 15 1.17 -8.20 -6.22
C THR A 15 1.80 -8.25 -7.61
N ILE A 16 2.07 -9.44 -8.14
CA ILE A 16 2.62 -9.64 -9.48
C ILE A 16 1.63 -9.13 -10.54
N ALA A 17 0.37 -9.59 -10.49
CA ALA A 17 -0.65 -9.24 -11.47
C ALA A 17 -0.93 -7.73 -11.52
N MET A 18 -0.87 -7.06 -10.36
CA MET A 18 -1.20 -5.63 -10.23
C MET A 18 0.03 -4.72 -10.29
N HIS A 19 1.23 -5.27 -10.44
CA HIS A 19 2.48 -4.50 -10.42
C HIS A 19 2.57 -3.42 -11.51
N PRO A 20 2.13 -3.66 -12.77
CA PRO A 20 2.15 -2.62 -13.80
C PRO A 20 1.29 -1.40 -13.43
N LEU A 21 0.13 -1.61 -12.79
CA LEU A 21 -0.72 -0.51 -12.32
C LEU A 21 -0.10 0.22 -11.13
N GLU A 22 0.62 -0.47 -10.25
CA GLU A 22 1.37 0.16 -9.16
C GLU A 22 2.51 1.04 -9.68
N LEU A 23 3.28 0.56 -10.65
CA LEU A 23 4.35 1.35 -11.25
C LEU A 23 3.77 2.57 -11.99
N ALA A 24 2.66 2.41 -12.73
CA ALA A 24 1.96 3.54 -13.35
C ALA A 24 1.46 4.56 -12.32
N LYS A 25 0.88 4.09 -11.20
CA LYS A 25 0.45 4.94 -10.09
C LYS A 25 1.61 5.77 -9.54
N THR A 26 2.74 5.14 -9.19
CA THR A 26 3.87 5.86 -8.61
C THR A 26 4.46 6.90 -9.56
N ARG A 27 4.57 6.59 -10.86
CA ARG A 27 5.04 7.56 -11.87
C ARG A 27 4.12 8.77 -12.00
N LEU A 28 2.80 8.55 -11.98
CA LEU A 28 1.82 9.62 -11.99
C LEU A 28 1.90 10.46 -10.71
N GLN A 29 2.02 9.84 -9.53
CA GLN A 29 2.16 10.53 -8.24
C GLN A 29 3.38 11.46 -8.20
N LEU A 30 4.47 11.07 -8.86
CA LEU A 30 5.70 11.85 -8.98
C LEU A 30 5.69 12.85 -10.14
N GLY A 31 4.60 12.92 -10.92
CA GLY A 31 4.50 13.80 -12.08
C GLY A 31 5.40 13.40 -13.27
N HIS A 32 5.89 12.17 -13.32
CA HIS A 32 6.74 11.67 -14.40
C HIS A 32 5.96 11.12 -15.60
N SER A 33 4.64 10.95 -15.46
CA SER A 33 3.73 10.60 -16.56
C SER A 33 2.49 11.50 -16.48
N ALA A 34 1.94 11.88 -17.63
CA ALA A 34 0.77 12.77 -17.69
C ALA A 34 -0.54 12.03 -17.41
N SER A 35 -0.65 10.76 -17.83
CA SER A 35 -1.87 9.96 -17.67
C SER A 35 -1.58 8.46 -17.53
N LEU A 36 -2.57 7.72 -17.01
CA LEU A 36 -2.52 6.26 -16.94
C LEU A 36 -2.31 5.63 -18.33
N LYS A 37 -3.01 6.14 -19.36
CA LYS A 37 -2.88 5.66 -20.74
C LYS A 37 -1.45 5.86 -21.25
N SER A 38 -0.85 7.04 -21.02
CA SER A 38 0.54 7.29 -21.42
C SER A 38 1.54 6.38 -20.70
N SER A 39 1.39 6.20 -19.38
CA SER A 39 2.30 5.35 -18.61
C SER A 39 2.21 3.88 -19.04
N LEU A 40 1.00 3.35 -19.25
CA LEU A 40 0.82 1.98 -19.76
C LEU A 40 1.29 1.85 -21.21
N GLY A 41 1.11 2.89 -22.03
CA GLY A 41 1.62 2.94 -23.41
C GLY A 41 3.15 2.94 -23.48
N GLU A 42 3.83 3.63 -22.56
CA GLU A 42 5.30 3.55 -22.43
C GLU A 42 5.76 2.16 -22.01
N MET A 43 5.06 1.52 -21.07
CA MET A 43 5.38 0.16 -20.63
C MET A 43 5.20 -0.86 -21.74
N ARG A 44 4.14 -0.73 -22.54
CA ARG A 44 3.87 -1.59 -23.70
C ARG A 44 4.90 -1.42 -24.81
N ARG A 45 5.42 -0.20 -25.00
CA ARG A 45 6.48 0.10 -25.99
C ARG A 45 7.88 -0.26 -25.50
N GLY A 46 8.07 -0.33 -24.18
CA GLY A 46 9.31 -0.75 -23.54
C GLY A 46 9.42 -2.26 -23.34
N SER A 47 10.43 -2.67 -22.57
CA SER A 47 10.61 -4.07 -22.18
C SER A 47 9.64 -4.49 -21.07
N LEU A 48 9.16 -5.74 -21.12
CA LEU A 48 8.43 -6.38 -20.00
C LEU A 48 9.19 -6.27 -18.68
N VAL A 49 10.53 -6.31 -18.71
CA VAL A 49 11.38 -6.13 -17.53
C VAL A 49 11.18 -4.75 -16.89
N ALA A 50 10.94 -3.70 -17.70
CA ALA A 50 10.67 -2.36 -17.20
C ALA A 50 9.31 -2.27 -16.50
N ALA A 51 8.30 -3.02 -16.98
CA ALA A 51 6.98 -3.06 -16.36
C ALA A 51 6.98 -3.73 -14.98
N TYR A 52 7.94 -4.62 -14.71
CA TYR A 52 8.12 -5.33 -13.44
C TYR A 52 9.25 -4.77 -12.56
N ARG A 53 9.83 -3.63 -12.93
CA ARG A 53 10.85 -2.94 -12.12
C ARG A 53 10.28 -2.63 -10.73
N GLY A 54 11.05 -2.96 -9.68
CA GLY A 54 10.62 -2.74 -8.29
C GLY A 54 9.66 -3.79 -7.73
N LEU A 55 9.39 -4.90 -8.44
CA LEU A 55 8.57 -6.00 -7.92
C LEU A 55 9.20 -6.65 -6.68
N LEU A 56 10.50 -6.95 -6.71
CA LEU A 56 11.21 -7.59 -5.61
C LEU A 56 11.10 -6.82 -4.28
N PRO A 57 11.44 -5.52 -4.20
CA PRO A 57 11.26 -4.77 -2.95
C PRO A 57 9.79 -4.65 -2.53
N ASN A 58 8.84 -4.73 -3.46
CA ASN A 58 7.41 -4.77 -3.12
C ASN A 58 7.02 -6.08 -2.41
N LEU A 59 7.46 -7.23 -2.94
CA LEU A 59 7.22 -8.55 -2.35
C LEU A 59 7.89 -8.68 -0.97
N ILE A 60 9.17 -8.30 -0.88
CA ILE A 60 9.91 -8.31 0.39
C ILE A 60 9.24 -7.37 1.40
N GLY A 61 8.88 -6.15 0.98
CA GLY A 61 8.22 -5.17 1.83
C GLY A 61 6.90 -5.69 2.39
N ASN A 62 6.07 -6.34 1.57
CA ASN A 62 4.82 -6.94 2.02
C ASN A 62 5.05 -8.09 3.01
N ALA A 63 6.00 -8.99 2.73
CA ALA A 63 6.30 -10.11 3.64
C ALA A 63 6.82 -9.61 5.00
N VAL A 64 7.77 -8.68 4.99
CA VAL A 64 8.32 -8.07 6.22
C VAL A 64 7.25 -7.30 6.97
N ALA A 65 6.35 -6.58 6.28
CA ALA A 65 5.28 -5.84 6.93
C ALA A 65 4.32 -6.76 7.70
N TRP A 66 3.86 -7.86 7.09
CA TRP A 66 2.99 -8.80 7.79
C TRP A 66 3.70 -9.50 8.96
N GLY A 67 4.93 -9.95 8.76
CA GLY A 67 5.72 -10.58 9.82
C GLY A 67 5.97 -9.64 11.00
N ALA A 68 6.41 -8.40 10.71
CA ALA A 68 6.63 -7.38 11.74
C ALA A 68 5.33 -6.99 12.44
N TYR A 69 4.21 -6.90 11.72
CA TYR A 69 2.91 -6.57 12.31
C TYR A 69 2.44 -7.63 13.30
N PHE A 70 2.43 -8.90 12.91
CA PHE A 70 1.99 -9.97 13.81
C PHE A 70 2.92 -10.09 15.03
N TYR A 71 4.23 -10.02 14.81
CA TYR A 71 5.20 -10.04 15.90
C TYR A 71 5.02 -8.85 16.87
N ALA A 72 4.88 -7.63 16.33
CA ALA A 72 4.67 -6.43 17.14
C ALA A 72 3.33 -6.49 17.88
N TYR A 73 2.27 -6.95 17.21
CA TYR A 73 0.94 -7.12 17.81
C TYR A 73 0.99 -8.09 18.99
N GLU A 74 1.60 -9.27 18.82
CA GLU A 74 1.75 -10.24 19.89
C GLU A 74 2.60 -9.69 21.04
N THR A 75 3.69 -9.00 20.74
CA THR A 75 4.58 -8.41 21.76
C THR A 75 3.85 -7.35 22.58
N VAL A 76 3.14 -6.43 21.92
CA VAL A 76 2.35 -5.39 22.59
C VAL A 76 1.24 -6.02 23.42
N GLN A 77 0.53 -7.02 22.88
CA GLN A 77 -0.54 -7.69 23.61
C GLN A 77 0.00 -8.38 24.87
N ARG A 78 1.09 -9.15 24.74
CA ARG A 78 1.71 -9.87 25.88
C ARG A 78 2.21 -8.91 26.96
N PHE A 79 2.83 -7.81 26.56
CA PHE A 79 3.40 -6.84 27.49
C PHE A 79 2.34 -6.00 28.20
N ALA A 80 1.33 -5.51 27.46
CA ALA A 80 0.34 -4.58 28.00
C ALA A 80 -0.88 -5.27 28.66
N PHE A 81 -1.23 -6.49 28.25
CA PHE A 81 -2.47 -7.15 28.69
C PHE A 81 -2.27 -8.61 29.15
N GLY A 82 -1.05 -9.13 29.10
CA GLY A 82 -0.73 -10.49 29.55
C GLY A 82 -1.01 -11.60 28.51
N PRO A 83 -0.92 -12.88 28.92
CA PRO A 83 -1.04 -14.02 28.02
C PRO A 83 -2.42 -14.13 27.35
N PRO A 84 -2.49 -14.64 26.10
CA PRO A 84 -3.72 -14.66 25.30
C PRO A 84 -4.90 -15.47 25.89
N LEU A 85 -4.67 -16.28 26.92
CA LEU A 85 -5.65 -17.13 27.61
C LEU A 85 -6.51 -16.38 28.64
N ASN A 86 -6.04 -15.25 29.14
CA ASN A 86 -6.83 -14.38 30.02
C ASN A 86 -7.25 -13.17 29.19
N LEU A 87 -8.53 -13.03 28.81
CA LEU A 87 -9.20 -11.72 28.64
C LEU A 87 -10.62 -11.86 28.11
N ASN A 88 -11.53 -11.21 28.83
CA ASN A 88 -12.70 -10.58 28.26
C ASN A 88 -12.21 -9.40 27.39
N LYS A 89 -11.91 -9.65 26.11
CA LYS A 89 -11.21 -8.67 25.25
C LYS A 89 -12.17 -7.54 24.82
N SER A 90 -12.04 -6.39 25.47
CA SER A 90 -12.70 -5.14 25.05
C SER A 90 -12.18 -4.68 23.68
N ALA A 91 -13.04 -4.06 22.87
CA ALA A 91 -12.66 -3.48 21.58
C ALA A 91 -11.50 -2.47 21.70
N GLN A 92 -11.39 -1.78 22.85
CA GLN A 92 -10.32 -0.82 23.12
C GLN A 92 -8.93 -1.48 23.14
N THR A 93 -8.81 -2.68 23.71
CA THR A 93 -7.56 -3.45 23.76
C THR A 93 -7.06 -3.81 22.37
N TYR A 94 -7.96 -4.26 21.49
CA TYR A 94 -7.65 -4.58 20.10
C TYR A 94 -7.19 -3.36 19.32
N LEU A 95 -7.86 -2.23 19.51
CA LEU A 95 -7.50 -0.97 18.84
C LEU A 95 -6.13 -0.46 19.29
N TYR A 96 -5.84 -0.50 20.60
CA TYR A 96 -4.54 -0.11 21.14
C TYR A 96 -3.41 -0.99 20.60
N CYS A 97 -3.54 -2.32 20.68
CA CYS A 97 -2.53 -3.24 20.19
C CYS A 97 -2.29 -3.06 18.69
N SER A 98 -3.37 -2.94 17.91
CA SER A 98 -3.29 -2.73 16.46
C SER A 98 -2.60 -1.43 16.07
N PHE A 99 -2.85 -0.35 16.82
CA PHE A 99 -2.26 0.96 16.57
C PHE A 99 -0.75 0.96 16.84
N VAL A 100 -0.33 0.49 18.02
CA VAL A 100 1.09 0.44 18.39
C VAL A 100 1.85 -0.52 17.46
N ALA A 101 1.28 -1.70 17.17
CA ALA A 101 1.85 -2.64 16.21
C ALA A 101 2.00 -2.02 14.81
N GLY A 102 1.01 -1.24 14.36
CA GLY A 102 1.07 -0.53 13.09
C GLY A 102 2.22 0.48 13.02
N ILE A 103 2.44 1.24 14.09
CA ILE A 103 3.57 2.18 14.18
C ILE A 103 4.91 1.44 14.15
N LEU A 104 5.07 0.39 14.97
CA LEU A 104 6.30 -0.41 15.01
C LEU A 104 6.59 -1.08 13.65
N THR A 105 5.56 -1.57 12.98
CA THR A 105 5.65 -2.09 11.61
C THR A 105 6.11 -1.02 10.64
N GLN A 106 5.58 0.20 10.75
CA GLN A 106 6.00 1.31 9.91
C GLN A 106 7.46 1.67 10.16
N VAL A 107 7.94 1.64 11.42
CA VAL A 107 9.35 1.87 11.75
C VAL A 107 10.26 0.86 11.04
N ALA A 108 9.89 -0.42 11.07
CA ALA A 108 10.67 -1.50 10.44
C ALA A 108 10.60 -1.47 8.90
N THR A 109 9.45 -1.10 8.32
CA THR A 109 9.20 -1.24 6.89
C THR A 109 9.46 0.03 6.08
N ASN A 110 9.50 1.21 6.72
CA ASN A 110 9.70 2.47 5.99
C ASN A 110 10.93 2.46 5.07
N PRO A 111 12.11 1.95 5.48
CA PRO A 111 13.28 1.86 4.61
C PRO A 111 13.01 1.13 3.30
N ILE A 112 12.25 0.02 3.36
CA ILE A 112 11.89 -0.78 2.17
C ILE A 112 10.98 0.02 1.25
N TRP A 113 10.01 0.75 1.82
CA TRP A 113 9.10 1.59 1.04
C TRP A 113 9.83 2.77 0.37
N VAL A 114 10.79 3.41 1.03
CA VAL A 114 11.61 4.47 0.42
C VAL A 114 12.42 3.90 -0.76
N ILE A 115 13.08 2.75 -0.57
CA ILE A 115 13.82 2.07 -1.65
C ILE A 115 12.91 1.73 -2.82
N LYS A 116 11.73 1.16 -2.55
CA LYS A 116 10.73 0.86 -3.58
C LYS A 116 10.35 2.12 -4.35
N THR A 117 10.04 3.22 -3.68
CA THR A 117 9.64 4.48 -4.32
C THR A 117 10.76 5.06 -5.19
N GLN A 118 12.02 4.98 -4.76
CA GLN A 118 13.17 5.38 -5.58
C GLN A 118 13.28 4.56 -6.88
N ILE A 119 13.07 3.24 -6.79
CA ILE A 119 13.17 2.33 -7.95
C ILE A 119 11.98 2.52 -8.91
N LEU A 120 10.76 2.71 -8.39
CA LEU A 120 9.56 2.90 -9.22
C LEU A 120 9.49 4.30 -9.83
N GLY A 121 10.00 5.31 -9.11
CA GLY A 121 10.02 6.69 -9.55
C GLY A 121 11.10 7.00 -10.59
N ALA A 122 12.11 6.14 -10.71
CA ALA A 122 13.15 6.23 -11.73
C ALA A 122 12.57 6.47 -13.15
N LYS A 123 12.99 7.56 -13.78
CA LYS A 123 12.61 7.88 -15.17
C LYS A 123 13.18 6.82 -16.13
N SER A 124 12.39 6.43 -17.12
CA SER A 124 12.83 5.50 -18.17
C SER A 124 13.97 6.15 -18.98
N GLY A 125 15.09 5.47 -19.14
CA GLY A 125 16.24 5.95 -19.92
C GLY A 125 17.33 6.67 -19.10
N ASP A 126 17.07 6.97 -17.84
CA ASP A 126 18.11 7.49 -16.94
C ASP A 126 19.02 6.34 -16.48
N LYS A 127 20.27 6.35 -16.98
CA LYS A 127 21.30 5.33 -16.66
C LYS A 127 21.73 5.39 -15.18
N GLU A 128 21.55 6.53 -14.53
CA GLU A 128 21.89 6.72 -13.11
C GLU A 128 20.75 6.31 -12.18
N ALA A 129 19.53 6.13 -12.70
CA ALA A 129 18.39 5.83 -11.87
C ALA A 129 18.46 4.41 -11.27
N PRO A 130 18.24 4.25 -9.96
CA PRO A 130 18.53 3.01 -9.26
C PRO A 130 17.59 1.89 -9.72
N SER A 131 18.16 0.83 -10.30
CA SER A 131 17.40 -0.34 -10.78
C SER A 131 17.35 -1.49 -9.77
N THR A 132 18.28 -1.50 -8.82
CA THR A 132 18.40 -2.53 -7.78
C THR A 132 18.26 -1.94 -6.38
N ILE A 133 17.91 -2.79 -5.41
CA ILE A 133 17.79 -2.43 -3.99
C ILE A 133 19.09 -1.81 -3.47
N GLY A 134 20.24 -2.42 -3.77
CA GLY A 134 21.55 -1.92 -3.34
C GLY A 134 21.88 -0.53 -3.90
N LYS A 135 21.66 -0.31 -5.20
CA LYS A 135 21.87 1.01 -5.83
C LYS A 135 20.95 2.07 -5.25
N ALA A 136 19.67 1.74 -5.01
CA ALA A 136 18.72 2.65 -4.38
C ALA A 136 19.14 2.99 -2.94
N ALA A 137 19.52 1.99 -2.14
CA ALA A 137 19.97 2.19 -0.77
C ALA A 137 21.24 3.06 -0.71
N ALA A 138 22.24 2.78 -1.57
CA ALA A 138 23.44 3.58 -1.68
C ALA A 138 23.14 5.03 -2.11
N LEU A 139 22.21 5.23 -3.05
CA LEU A 139 21.77 6.57 -3.47
C LEU A 139 21.11 7.34 -2.32
N ILE A 140 20.21 6.70 -1.57
CA ILE A 140 19.54 7.31 -0.41
C ILE A 140 20.58 7.70 0.65
N TYR A 141 21.48 6.78 0.99
CA TYR A 141 22.51 7.02 1.99
C TYR A 141 23.46 8.15 1.58
N ARG A 142 23.89 8.19 0.31
CA ARG A 142 24.77 9.26 -0.21
C ARG A 142 24.08 10.62 -0.24
N LYS A 143 22.78 10.67 -0.57
CA LYS A 143 22.04 11.94 -0.68
C LYS A 143 21.61 12.49 0.68
N TRP A 144 21.17 11.63 1.60
CA TRP A 144 20.43 12.04 2.79
C TRP A 144 20.83 11.29 4.08
N GLY A 145 21.89 10.47 4.01
CA GLY A 145 22.33 9.65 5.13
C GLY A 145 21.27 8.66 5.59
N ILE A 146 21.40 8.23 6.85
CA ILE A 146 20.49 7.26 7.47
C ILE A 146 19.06 7.81 7.60
N GLY A 147 18.90 9.12 7.82
CA GLY A 147 17.59 9.77 7.93
C GLY A 147 16.75 9.69 6.64
N GLY A 148 17.40 9.50 5.49
CA GLY A 148 16.73 9.31 4.20
C GLY A 148 15.75 8.12 4.18
N PHE A 149 16.08 7.03 4.88
CA PHE A 149 15.27 5.80 4.89
C PHE A 149 13.96 5.93 5.69
N TRP A 150 13.84 6.93 6.57
CA TRP A 150 12.63 7.21 7.35
C TRP A 150 11.79 8.36 6.78
N ARG A 151 12.12 8.84 5.58
CA ARG A 151 11.29 9.87 4.93
C ARG A 151 9.92 9.33 4.55
N GLY A 152 8.92 10.20 4.67
CA GLY A 152 7.52 9.83 4.48
C GLY A 152 6.93 8.97 5.60
N PHE A 153 7.60 8.85 6.76
CA PHE A 153 7.07 8.11 7.92
C PHE A 153 5.75 8.69 8.42
N VAL A 154 5.71 10.01 8.73
CA VAL A 154 4.50 10.69 9.23
C VAL A 154 3.30 10.58 8.27
N PRO A 155 3.40 10.90 6.96
CA PRO A 155 2.26 10.66 6.07
C PRO A 155 2.02 9.16 5.87
N GLY A 156 3.01 8.30 6.10
CA GLY A 156 2.87 6.85 6.09
C GLY A 156 1.98 6.31 7.21
N THR A 157 2.07 6.88 8.43
CA THR A 157 1.22 6.46 9.55
C THR A 157 -0.24 6.87 9.37
N MET A 158 -0.53 7.89 8.56
CA MET A 158 -1.91 8.26 8.19
C MET A 158 -2.66 7.16 7.42
N GLY A 159 -1.97 6.13 6.93
CA GLY A 159 -2.61 4.94 6.36
C GLY A 159 -3.52 4.21 7.36
N THR A 160 -3.28 4.33 8.67
CA THR A 160 -4.17 3.75 9.70
C THR A 160 -5.53 4.47 9.73
N VAL A 161 -5.54 5.78 9.50
CA VAL A 161 -6.77 6.59 9.38
C VAL A 161 -7.58 6.14 8.17
N GLN A 162 -6.92 5.81 7.05
CA GLN A 162 -7.61 5.25 5.89
C GLN A 162 -8.33 3.94 6.21
N SER A 163 -7.70 3.05 6.98
CA SER A 163 -8.33 1.81 7.44
C SER A 163 -9.51 2.09 8.37
N ALA A 164 -9.41 3.07 9.26
CA ALA A 164 -10.50 3.46 10.14
C ALA A 164 -11.72 3.96 9.35
N ILE A 165 -11.52 4.81 8.33
CA ILE A 165 -12.60 5.26 7.43
C ILE A 165 -13.21 4.08 6.71
N TYR A 166 -12.39 3.16 6.17
CA TYR A 166 -12.88 1.95 5.49
C TYR A 166 -13.77 1.11 6.41
N PHE A 167 -13.31 0.76 7.61
CA PHE A 167 -14.07 -0.09 8.53
C PHE A 167 -15.31 0.62 9.10
N GLY A 168 -15.21 1.92 9.37
CA GLY A 168 -16.33 2.74 9.82
C GLY A 168 -17.46 2.82 8.79
N MET A 169 -17.13 2.85 7.50
CA MET A 169 -18.12 2.76 6.43
C MET A 169 -18.62 1.33 6.21
N TYR A 170 -17.72 0.36 6.23
CA TYR A 170 -18.01 -1.04 5.89
C TYR A 170 -18.95 -1.71 6.90
N SER A 171 -18.75 -1.46 8.20
CA SER A 171 -19.50 -2.09 9.29
C SER A 171 -21.03 -1.88 9.19
N PRO A 172 -21.55 -0.63 9.03
CA PRO A 172 -22.99 -0.40 8.86
C PRO A 172 -23.50 -0.74 7.45
N MET A 173 -22.64 -0.66 6.42
CA MET A 173 -23.08 -0.84 5.03
C MET A 173 -23.40 -2.29 4.66
N LYS A 174 -22.66 -3.24 5.26
CA LYS A 174 -22.86 -4.67 5.03
C LYS A 174 -24.28 -5.16 5.40
N PRO A 175 -24.79 -4.97 6.64
CA PRO A 175 -26.14 -5.41 6.99
C PRO A 175 -27.21 -4.67 6.18
N TYR A 176 -27.00 -3.38 5.90
CA TYR A 176 -27.92 -2.58 5.08
C TYR A 176 -28.08 -3.14 3.66
N LEU A 177 -26.98 -3.42 2.95
CA LEU A 177 -27.02 -3.97 1.60
C LEU A 177 -27.60 -5.40 1.58
N LYS A 178 -27.28 -6.22 2.58
CA LYS A 178 -27.85 -7.58 2.69
C LYS A 178 -29.37 -7.53 2.86
N GLN A 179 -29.88 -6.63 3.69
CA GLN A 179 -31.31 -6.45 3.94
C GLN A 179 -32.05 -5.85 2.74
N ARG A 180 -31.43 -4.92 2.00
CA ARG A 180 -32.09 -4.19 0.89
C ARG A 180 -32.02 -4.92 -0.45
N LEU A 181 -30.91 -5.57 -0.76
CA LEU A 181 -30.66 -6.12 -2.10
C LEU A 181 -30.77 -7.65 -2.16
N GLY A 182 -30.87 -8.34 -1.02
CA GLY A 182 -30.99 -9.81 -0.98
C GLY A 182 -29.83 -10.57 -1.66
N LEU A 183 -28.67 -9.93 -1.79
CA LEU A 183 -27.51 -10.49 -2.48
C LEU A 183 -26.88 -11.65 -1.68
N SER A 184 -26.16 -12.53 -2.39
CA SER A 184 -25.33 -13.54 -1.75
C SER A 184 -24.28 -12.90 -0.85
N ASP A 185 -23.86 -13.63 0.19
CA ASP A 185 -22.87 -13.12 1.15
C ASP A 185 -21.62 -12.62 0.43
N THR A 186 -21.04 -13.43 -0.47
CA THR A 186 -19.85 -13.07 -1.25
C THR A 186 -20.04 -11.80 -2.09
N ALA A 187 -21.19 -11.64 -2.74
CA ALA A 187 -21.48 -10.44 -3.53
C ALA A 187 -21.63 -9.19 -2.64
N THR A 188 -22.32 -9.31 -1.50
CA THR A 188 -22.41 -8.23 -0.50
C THR A 188 -21.03 -7.86 0.02
N TYR A 189 -20.20 -8.83 0.41
CA TYR A 189 -18.83 -8.59 0.85
C TYR A 189 -18.01 -7.85 -0.20
N PHE A 190 -18.05 -8.32 -1.44
CA PHE A 190 -17.24 -7.78 -2.53
C PHE A 190 -17.65 -6.36 -2.91
N ILE A 191 -18.94 -6.13 -3.17
CA ILE A 191 -19.47 -4.81 -3.58
C ILE A 191 -19.26 -3.79 -2.47
N SER A 192 -19.58 -4.17 -1.23
CA SER A 192 -19.44 -3.25 -0.10
C SER A 192 -17.98 -2.90 0.19
N SER A 193 -17.09 -3.89 0.17
CA SER A 193 -15.67 -3.68 0.35
C SER A 193 -15.09 -2.81 -0.78
N ALA A 194 -15.45 -3.08 -2.04
CA ALA A 194 -14.95 -2.32 -3.18
C ALA A 194 -15.36 -0.85 -3.09
N PHE A 195 -16.64 -0.58 -2.83
CA PHE A 195 -17.13 0.79 -2.68
C PHE A 195 -16.45 1.53 -1.53
N CYS A 196 -16.42 0.95 -0.32
CA CYS A 196 -15.73 1.54 0.83
C CYS A 196 -14.24 1.79 0.57
N LYS A 197 -13.58 0.88 -0.15
CA LYS A 197 -12.15 1.01 -0.47
C LYS A 197 -11.88 2.10 -1.48
N LEU A 198 -12.76 2.27 -2.48
CA LEU A 198 -12.68 3.37 -3.44
C LEU A 198 -12.88 4.73 -2.76
N VAL A 199 -13.89 4.85 -1.89
CA VAL A 199 -14.18 6.11 -1.17
C VAL A 199 -13.06 6.45 -0.19
N SER A 200 -12.69 5.52 0.69
CA SER A 200 -11.60 5.73 1.67
C SER A 200 -10.26 6.04 0.98
N ALA A 201 -9.93 5.36 -0.11
CA ALA A 201 -8.71 5.64 -0.87
C ALA A 201 -8.73 7.00 -1.56
N THR A 202 -9.89 7.48 -2.00
CA THR A 202 -10.05 8.80 -2.63
C THR A 202 -9.92 9.92 -1.60
N LEU A 203 -10.62 9.81 -0.47
CA LEU A 203 -10.56 10.79 0.61
C LEU A 203 -9.15 10.94 1.17
N MET A 204 -8.48 9.80 1.38
CA MET A 204 -7.12 9.78 1.90
C MET A 204 -6.07 9.90 0.80
N TYR A 205 -6.42 10.13 -0.47
CA TYR A 205 -5.41 10.13 -1.53
C TYR A 205 -4.29 11.19 -1.39
N PRO A 206 -4.57 12.44 -0.93
CA PRO A 206 -3.54 13.48 -0.79
C PRO A 206 -2.31 13.06 0.02
N HIS A 207 -2.48 12.32 1.13
CA HIS A 207 -1.34 11.87 1.95
C HIS A 207 -0.43 10.90 1.17
N GLN A 208 -0.99 10.10 0.25
CA GLN A 208 -0.20 9.15 -0.54
C GLN A 208 0.69 9.87 -1.55
N VAL A 209 0.21 10.96 -2.14
CA VAL A 209 1.00 11.78 -3.06
C VAL A 209 2.12 12.50 -2.31
N VAL A 210 1.81 13.14 -1.17
CA VAL A 210 2.80 13.80 -0.32
C VAL A 210 3.86 12.81 0.17
N LYS A 211 3.45 11.62 0.63
CA LYS A 211 4.37 10.55 1.01
C LYS A 211 5.32 10.18 -0.13
N SER A 212 4.78 9.94 -1.33
CA SER A 212 5.57 9.53 -2.49
C SER A 212 6.57 10.63 -2.90
N GLN A 213 6.15 11.89 -2.89
CA GLN A 213 7.01 13.04 -3.16
C GLN A 213 8.17 13.10 -2.14
N MET A 214 7.88 13.05 -0.84
CA MET A 214 8.90 13.08 0.21
C MET A 214 9.90 11.91 0.09
N GLN A 215 9.41 10.71 -0.25
CA GLN A 215 10.26 9.52 -0.41
C GLN A 215 11.14 9.59 -1.66
N TYR A 216 10.70 10.27 -2.72
CA TYR A 216 11.43 10.37 -3.98
C TYR A 216 12.37 11.57 -4.03
N THR A 217 11.91 12.78 -3.69
CA THR A 217 12.71 14.01 -3.78
C THR A 217 13.51 14.29 -2.52
N GLY A 218 13.11 13.70 -1.39
CA GLY A 218 13.75 13.93 -0.11
C GLY A 218 13.40 15.27 0.54
N VAL A 219 12.36 15.96 0.08
CA VAL A 219 11.95 17.23 0.70
C VAL A 219 11.12 17.00 1.97
N SER A 220 11.01 18.04 2.81
CA SER A 220 10.14 18.03 3.98
C SER A 220 8.65 17.94 3.58
N MET A 221 7.76 17.62 4.53
CA MET A 221 6.32 17.57 4.24
C MET A 221 5.78 18.94 3.78
N GLY A 222 6.15 20.03 4.46
CA GLY A 222 5.71 21.37 4.10
C GLY A 222 6.19 21.78 2.71
N THR A 223 7.45 21.47 2.39
CA THR A 223 8.01 21.71 1.05
C THR A 223 7.32 20.86 -0.01
N ALA A 224 7.05 19.57 0.26
CA ALA A 224 6.33 18.70 -0.67
C ALA A 224 4.92 19.24 -0.98
N ILE A 225 4.18 19.67 0.05
CA ILE A 225 2.85 20.28 -0.10
C ILE A 225 2.95 21.57 -0.92
N SER A 226 3.90 22.44 -0.59
CA SER A 226 4.13 23.71 -1.29
C SER A 226 4.48 23.49 -2.77
N GLU A 227 5.41 22.57 -3.09
CA GLU A 227 5.79 22.24 -4.47
C GLU A 227 4.63 21.65 -5.28
N ILE A 228 3.82 20.78 -4.67
CA ILE A 228 2.65 20.21 -5.34
C ILE A 228 1.64 21.31 -5.64
N LEU A 229 1.35 22.16 -4.65
CA LEU A 229 0.39 23.25 -4.79
C LEU A 229 0.86 24.30 -5.80
N SER A 230 2.16 24.64 -5.82
CA SER A 230 2.71 25.65 -6.73
C SER A 230 2.78 25.16 -8.18
N LYS A 231 3.03 23.86 -8.41
CA LYS A 231 3.18 23.29 -9.77
C LYS A 231 1.85 22.87 -10.40
N ASP A 232 1.00 22.18 -9.64
CA ASP A 232 -0.19 21.50 -10.17
C ASP A 232 -1.50 21.93 -9.46
N GLY A 233 -1.40 22.85 -8.49
CA GLY A 233 -2.53 23.25 -7.66
C GLY A 233 -3.12 22.09 -6.86
N TRP A 234 -4.40 22.23 -6.49
CA TRP A 234 -5.13 21.20 -5.73
C TRP A 234 -5.26 19.87 -6.47
N LYS A 235 -5.27 19.88 -7.81
CA LYS A 235 -5.31 18.68 -8.63
C LYS A 235 -4.04 17.83 -8.49
N GLY A 236 -2.91 18.46 -8.14
CA GLY A 236 -1.63 17.81 -7.88
C GLY A 236 -1.69 16.71 -6.81
N PHE A 237 -2.54 16.90 -5.78
CA PHE A 237 -2.74 15.93 -4.69
C PHE A 237 -3.50 14.66 -5.11
N TYR A 238 -4.08 14.65 -6.31
CA TYR A 238 -4.85 13.52 -6.85
C TYR A 238 -4.15 12.83 -8.04
N ARG A 239 -2.89 13.17 -8.30
CA ARG A 239 -2.11 12.55 -9.38
C ARG A 239 -1.94 11.04 -9.14
N GLY A 240 -2.30 10.26 -10.14
CA GLY A 240 -2.30 8.79 -10.07
C GLY A 240 -3.54 8.16 -9.43
N LEU A 241 -4.53 8.95 -8.98
CA LEU A 241 -5.77 8.39 -8.41
C LEU A 241 -6.43 7.41 -9.38
N SER A 242 -6.49 7.75 -10.66
CA SER A 242 -7.05 6.87 -11.71
C SER A 242 -6.36 5.50 -11.77
N ALA A 243 -5.03 5.46 -11.68
CA ALA A 243 -4.26 4.21 -11.63
C ALA A 243 -4.58 3.41 -10.36
N ASN A 244 -4.70 4.11 -9.22
CA ASN A 244 -5.06 3.47 -7.96
C ASN A 244 -6.47 2.87 -8.01
N LEU A 245 -7.47 3.62 -8.48
CA LEU A 245 -8.86 3.16 -8.58
C LEU A 245 -9.01 2.01 -9.58
N ALA A 246 -8.36 2.10 -10.75
CA ALA A 246 -8.33 1.03 -11.74
C ALA A 246 -7.73 -0.28 -11.20
N ARG A 247 -6.89 -0.19 -10.17
CA ARG A 247 -6.26 -1.35 -9.53
C ARG A 247 -7.12 -1.98 -8.43
N VAL A 248 -7.97 -1.21 -7.73
CA VAL A 248 -8.66 -1.70 -6.51
C VAL A 248 -9.49 -2.95 -6.80
N VAL A 249 -10.42 -2.88 -7.76
CA VAL A 249 -11.36 -3.98 -8.02
C VAL A 249 -10.64 -5.20 -8.59
N PRO A 250 -9.78 -5.09 -9.63
CA PRO A 250 -9.03 -6.25 -10.13
C PRO A 250 -8.14 -6.90 -9.06
N ALA A 251 -7.47 -6.10 -8.22
CA ALA A 251 -6.65 -6.63 -7.13
C ALA A 251 -7.47 -7.45 -6.13
N MET A 252 -8.67 -6.96 -5.78
CA MET A 252 -9.58 -7.68 -4.89
C MET A 252 -10.05 -8.99 -5.53
N THR A 253 -10.44 -8.96 -6.81
CA THR A 253 -10.87 -10.17 -7.52
C THR A 253 -9.76 -11.21 -7.60
N VAL A 254 -8.55 -10.83 -8.01
CA VAL A 254 -7.41 -11.76 -8.09
C VAL A 254 -7.12 -12.36 -6.72
N THR A 255 -7.08 -11.54 -5.67
CA THR A 255 -6.81 -12.04 -4.31
C THR A 255 -7.85 -13.07 -3.86
N LEU A 256 -9.14 -12.77 -4.07
CA LEU A 256 -10.23 -13.64 -3.65
C LEU A 256 -10.21 -14.96 -4.42
N VAL A 257 -10.15 -14.89 -5.76
CA VAL A 257 -10.14 -16.08 -6.62
C VAL A 257 -8.92 -16.94 -6.35
N THR A 258 -7.74 -16.34 -6.21
CA THR A 258 -6.52 -17.08 -5.90
C THR A 258 -6.58 -17.71 -4.51
N TYR A 259 -7.08 -16.98 -3.51
CA TYR A 259 -7.24 -17.52 -2.16
C TYR A 259 -8.21 -18.71 -2.12
N GLU A 260 -9.37 -18.59 -2.77
CA GLU A 260 -10.37 -19.67 -2.80
C GLU A 260 -9.84 -20.93 -3.51
N ASN A 261 -9.14 -20.77 -4.64
CA ASN A 261 -8.56 -21.91 -5.36
C ASN A 261 -7.42 -22.56 -4.58
N LEU A 262 -6.52 -21.77 -3.98
CA LEU A 262 -5.44 -22.32 -3.16
C LEU A 262 -5.98 -23.02 -1.92
N LYS A 263 -7.02 -22.47 -1.29
CA LYS A 263 -7.65 -23.11 -0.14
C LYS A 263 -8.29 -24.46 -0.52
N LYS A 264 -8.87 -24.59 -1.71
CA LYS A 264 -9.40 -25.87 -2.22
C LYS A 264 -8.30 -26.87 -2.55
N LEU A 265 -7.15 -26.41 -3.04
CA LEU A 265 -6.02 -27.28 -3.39
C LEU A 265 -5.24 -27.78 -2.16
N LEU A 266 -5.20 -26.98 -1.10
CA LEU A 266 -4.49 -27.27 0.16
C LEU A 266 -5.39 -27.91 1.24
N ALA A 267 -6.68 -28.12 0.94
CA ALA A 267 -7.62 -28.84 1.79
C ALA A 267 -7.65 -30.32 1.42
#